data_AF-A0A353VUD5-F1
#
_entry.id   AF-A0A353VUD5-F1
#
_cell.length_a   1.000
_cell.length_b   1.000
_cell.length_c   1.000
_cell.angle_alpha   90.00
_cell.angle_beta   90.00
_cell.angle_gamma   90.00
#
_symmetry.space_group_name_H-M   'P 1'
#
loop_
_entity.id
_entity.type
_entity.pdbx_description
1 polymer ?
#
loop_
_entity_poly.entity_id
_entity_poly.type
_entity_poly.pdbx_seq_one_letter_code
_entity_poly.pdbx_strand_id
1 'polypeptide(L)'
;MRAAHKESRQEPVNTVACLNTILKQLLVNGYSQDYLDKTSKEIEYVCRKFSITPIQSALLAVIAEESSGGRTAEYEDIAQSFDVTNLELMSYIKEVHDMSRKHIIRILVNPHRNYCNYDVYGDAMEAILNDSEYSAPSNANLDTEEIFSRMRKLFSEYYEYALPVNRLYEELTDLVQNSPDSLFCQKVKETEIEEAHYLVIFLYLCHRYG
;
A
#
# COMPACT_ATOMS: atom_id res chain seq x y z
N MET A 1 -12.61 -7.75 54.21
CA MET A 1 -12.85 -7.26 52.84
C MET A 1 -11.50 -7.14 52.14
N ARG A 2 -11.16 -8.06 51.24
CA ARG A 2 -9.97 -7.96 50.39
C ARG A 2 -10.40 -7.30 49.07
N ALA A 3 -9.87 -6.11 48.79
CA ALA A 3 -10.08 -5.44 47.52
C ALA A 3 -9.39 -6.25 46.41
N ALA A 4 -10.19 -6.69 45.43
CA ALA A 4 -9.69 -7.36 44.25
C ALA A 4 -8.86 -6.36 43.43
N HIS A 5 -7.59 -6.70 43.20
CA HIS A 5 -6.76 -6.10 42.17
C HIS A 5 -7.48 -6.33 40.83
N LYS A 6 -7.97 -5.25 40.23
CA LYS A 6 -8.47 -5.26 38.86
C LYS A 6 -7.23 -5.27 37.97
N GLU A 7 -6.70 -6.46 37.70
CA GLU A 7 -5.70 -6.63 36.65
C GLU A 7 -6.28 -6.03 35.37
N SER A 8 -5.68 -4.93 34.90
CA SER A 8 -5.96 -4.42 33.57
C SER A 8 -5.56 -5.52 32.60
N ARG A 9 -6.54 -6.16 31.95
CA ARG A 9 -6.28 -6.95 30.76
C ARG A 9 -5.61 -6.02 29.76
N GLN A 10 -4.29 -6.08 29.68
CA GLN A 10 -3.57 -5.54 28.53
C GLN A 10 -4.08 -6.35 27.34
N GLU A 11 -4.81 -5.69 26.44
CA GLU A 11 -5.17 -6.30 25.16
C GLU A 11 -3.88 -6.80 24.52
N PRO A 12 -3.88 -8.01 23.93
CA PRO A 12 -2.70 -8.50 23.22
C PRO A 12 -2.33 -7.47 22.16
N VAL A 13 -1.11 -6.95 22.24
CA VAL A 13 -0.58 -5.98 21.27
C VAL A 13 -0.54 -6.67 19.92
N ASN A 14 -1.47 -6.30 19.04
CA ASN A 14 -1.56 -6.76 17.66
C ASN A 14 -1.62 -5.55 16.72
N THR A 15 -1.39 -5.77 15.43
CA THR A 15 -1.38 -4.69 14.43
C THR A 15 -2.64 -3.82 14.47
N VAL A 16 -3.84 -4.41 14.58
CA VAL A 16 -5.11 -3.66 14.63
C VAL A 16 -5.17 -2.74 15.85
N ALA A 17 -4.83 -3.24 17.04
CA ALA A 17 -4.83 -2.46 18.27
C ALA A 17 -3.79 -1.32 18.22
N CYS A 18 -2.63 -1.57 17.62
CA CYS A 18 -1.60 -0.56 17.40
C CYS A 18 -2.09 0.53 16.45
N LEU A 19 -2.60 0.18 15.27
CA LEU A 19 -3.14 1.14 14.30
C LEU A 19 -4.29 1.97 14.88
N ASN A 20 -5.20 1.35 15.64
CA ASN A 20 -6.28 2.07 16.32
C ASN A 20 -5.76 3.07 17.36
N THR A 21 -4.69 2.71 18.10
CA THR A 21 -4.07 3.61 19.08
C THR A 21 -3.36 4.77 18.40
N ILE A 22 -2.61 4.47 17.33
CA ILE A 22 -1.98 5.46 16.44
C ILE A 22 -3.04 6.44 15.93
N LEU A 23 -4.14 5.95 15.36
CA LEU A 23 -5.21 6.80 14.84
C LEU A 23 -5.86 7.67 15.92
N LYS A 24 -6.25 7.08 17.06
CA LYS A 24 -6.88 7.83 18.16
C LYS A 24 -6.00 8.95 18.70
N GLN A 25 -4.71 8.70 18.84
CA GLN A 25 -3.78 9.73 19.30
C GLN A 25 -3.51 10.78 18.23
N LEU A 26 -3.50 10.39 16.96
CA LEU A 26 -3.36 11.30 15.82
C LEU A 26 -4.53 12.28 15.77
N LEU A 27 -5.77 11.78 15.88
CA LEU A 27 -6.99 12.59 15.89
C LEU A 27 -7.08 13.58 17.07
N VAL A 28 -6.37 13.32 18.17
CA VAL A 28 -6.40 14.17 19.37
C VAL A 28 -5.27 15.21 19.37
N ASN A 29 -4.08 14.83 18.91
CA ASN A 29 -2.87 15.67 19.06
C ASN A 29 -2.29 16.17 17.73
N GLY A 30 -2.91 15.83 16.59
CA GLY A 30 -2.35 16.04 15.25
C GLY A 30 -1.04 15.26 15.04
N TYR A 31 -0.46 15.36 13.85
CA TYR A 31 0.86 14.78 13.58
C TYR A 31 1.98 15.68 14.14
N SER A 32 2.27 15.52 15.43
CA SER A 32 3.23 16.36 16.18
C SER A 32 4.27 15.53 16.94
N GLN A 33 5.29 16.18 17.51
CA GLN A 33 6.29 15.47 18.33
C GLN A 33 5.65 14.82 19.58
N ASP A 34 4.70 15.51 20.22
CA ASP A 34 3.98 14.97 21.38
C ASP A 34 3.16 13.72 21.01
N TYR A 35 2.55 13.71 19.83
CA TYR A 35 1.92 12.52 19.27
C TYR A 35 2.92 11.36 19.11
N LEU A 36 4.08 11.61 18.51
CA LEU A 36 5.12 10.59 18.29
C LEU A 36 5.63 10.01 19.62
N ASP A 37 5.82 10.86 20.63
CA ASP A 37 6.31 10.43 21.94
C ASP A 37 5.28 9.52 22.64
N LYS A 38 3.99 9.90 22.60
CA LYS A 38 2.88 9.16 23.22
C LYS A 38 2.55 7.82 22.54
N THR A 39 2.84 7.69 21.25
CA THR A 39 2.52 6.49 20.43
C THR A 39 3.73 5.71 19.94
N SER A 40 4.91 6.04 20.44
CA SER A 40 6.19 5.48 19.99
C SER A 40 6.20 3.95 19.92
N LYS A 41 5.65 3.27 20.93
CA LYS A 41 5.64 1.79 20.99
C LYS A 41 4.76 1.17 19.91
N GLU A 42 3.58 1.72 19.69
CA GLU A 42 2.63 1.25 18.69
C GLU A 42 3.15 1.54 17.27
N ILE A 43 3.73 2.72 17.07
CA ILE A 43 4.42 3.10 15.82
C ILE A 43 5.55 2.12 15.53
N GLU A 44 6.46 1.88 16.48
CA GLU A 44 7.59 0.95 16.31
C GLU A 44 7.12 -0.46 15.97
N TYR A 45 6.02 -0.91 16.58
CA TYR A 45 5.42 -2.22 16.29
C TYR A 45 4.98 -2.33 14.83
N VAL A 46 4.20 -1.36 14.36
CA VAL A 46 3.68 -1.33 12.97
C VAL A 46 4.82 -1.13 11.97
N CYS A 47 5.76 -0.22 12.25
CA CYS A 47 6.94 0.02 11.44
C CYS A 47 7.74 -1.27 11.20
N ARG A 48 7.92 -2.09 12.24
CA ARG A 48 8.59 -3.39 12.10
C ARG A 48 7.79 -4.37 11.24
N LYS A 49 6.49 -4.50 11.47
CA LYS A 49 5.63 -5.47 10.74
C LYS A 49 5.55 -5.18 9.24
N PHE A 50 5.55 -3.91 8.84
CA PHE A 50 5.37 -3.50 7.44
C PHE A 50 6.64 -2.94 6.80
N SER A 51 7.75 -2.86 7.55
CA SER A 51 9.00 -2.21 7.12
C SER A 51 8.76 -0.78 6.60
N ILE A 52 8.01 0.01 7.36
CA ILE A 52 7.61 1.39 7.02
C ILE A 52 8.13 2.42 8.02
N THR A 53 8.12 3.69 7.62
CA THR A 53 8.53 4.82 8.48
C THR A 53 7.43 5.20 9.49
N PRO A 54 7.73 5.97 10.55
CA PRO A 54 6.73 6.45 11.50
C PRO A 54 5.56 7.19 10.84
N ILE A 55 5.85 8.07 9.88
CA ILE A 55 4.80 8.80 9.15
C ILE A 55 3.95 7.87 8.28
N GLN A 56 4.57 6.87 7.63
CA GLN A 56 3.85 5.85 6.87
C GLN A 56 2.92 5.01 7.77
N SER A 57 3.29 4.77 9.03
CA SER A 57 2.40 4.07 9.98
C SER A 57 1.17 4.91 10.34
N ALA A 58 1.31 6.23 10.47
CA ALA A 58 0.19 7.14 10.69
C ALA A 58 -0.72 7.22 9.45
N LEU A 59 -0.13 7.33 8.25
CA LEU A 59 -0.87 7.25 6.98
C LEU A 59 -1.64 5.93 6.86
N LEU A 60 -0.98 4.80 7.15
CA LEU A 60 -1.60 3.48 7.12
C LEU A 60 -2.79 3.39 8.09
N ALA A 61 -2.68 3.96 9.28
CA ALA A 61 -3.77 3.94 10.26
C ALA A 61 -5.03 4.67 9.75
N VAL A 62 -4.87 5.83 9.13
CA VAL A 62 -5.99 6.58 8.53
C VAL A 62 -6.59 5.81 7.36
N ILE A 63 -5.75 5.34 6.43
CA ILE A 63 -6.22 4.64 5.22
C ILE A 63 -6.91 3.31 5.60
N ALA A 64 -6.34 2.55 6.55
CA ALA A 64 -6.91 1.28 6.99
C ALA A 64 -8.25 1.44 7.70
N GLU A 65 -8.47 2.51 8.47
CA GLU A 65 -9.78 2.82 9.06
C GLU A 65 -10.84 2.97 7.98
N GLU A 66 -10.56 3.81 6.98
CA GLU A 66 -11.51 4.05 5.88
C GLU A 66 -11.77 2.78 5.06
N SER A 67 -10.71 2.05 4.70
CA SER A 67 -10.79 0.75 4.01
C SER A 67 -11.63 -0.26 4.77
N SER A 68 -11.46 -0.34 6.10
CA SER A 68 -12.21 -1.28 6.94
C SER A 68 -13.71 -0.98 6.98
N GLY A 69 -14.09 0.28 6.78
CA GLY A 69 -15.48 0.73 6.65
C GLY A 69 -16.08 0.53 5.25
N GLY A 70 -15.33 -0.05 4.31
CA GLY A 70 -15.74 -0.20 2.91
C GLY A 70 -15.72 1.12 2.13
N ARG A 71 -15.00 2.12 2.64
CA ARG A 71 -14.72 3.39 1.97
C ARG A 71 -13.25 3.44 1.54
N THR A 72 -12.90 4.47 0.79
CA THR A 72 -11.52 4.77 0.42
C THR A 72 -11.18 6.11 1.04
N ALA A 73 -10.00 6.26 1.61
CA ALA A 73 -9.58 7.54 2.19
C ALA A 73 -9.41 8.59 1.10
N GLU A 74 -10.01 9.76 1.29
CA GLU A 74 -9.78 10.95 0.48
C GLU A 74 -8.57 11.73 1.03
N TYR A 75 -8.03 12.65 0.22
CA TYR A 75 -6.92 13.49 0.65
C TYR A 75 -7.29 14.34 1.88
N GLU A 76 -8.53 14.82 1.90
CA GLU A 76 -9.12 15.60 2.97
C GLU A 76 -9.24 14.80 4.28
N ASP A 77 -9.55 13.50 4.24
CA ASP A 77 -9.61 12.64 5.43
C ASP A 77 -8.25 12.55 6.12
N ILE A 78 -7.19 12.46 5.32
CA ILE A 78 -5.80 12.42 5.82
C ILE A 78 -5.41 13.80 6.37
N ALA A 79 -5.69 14.88 5.65
CA ALA A 79 -5.35 16.24 6.10
C ALA A 79 -6.04 16.58 7.43
N GLN A 80 -7.32 16.25 7.54
CA GLN A 80 -8.10 16.44 8.76
C GLN A 80 -7.55 15.58 9.91
N SER A 81 -7.22 14.31 9.65
CA SER A 81 -6.68 13.43 10.68
C SER A 81 -5.32 13.89 11.20
N PHE A 82 -4.46 14.40 10.31
CA PHE A 82 -3.13 14.91 10.66
C PHE A 82 -3.15 16.30 11.30
N ASP A 83 -4.30 17.00 11.29
CA ASP A 83 -4.46 18.40 11.69
C ASP A 83 -3.52 19.33 10.91
N VAL A 84 -3.49 19.16 9.58
CA VAL A 84 -2.64 19.94 8.67
C VAL A 84 -3.43 20.48 7.50
N THR A 85 -2.90 21.53 6.85
CA THR A 85 -3.42 22.01 5.58
C THR A 85 -3.11 21.04 4.44
N ASN A 86 -3.89 21.11 3.36
CA ASN A 86 -3.61 20.35 2.14
C ASN A 86 -2.20 20.59 1.58
N LEU A 87 -1.64 21.81 1.73
CA LEU A 87 -0.29 22.12 1.25
C LEU A 87 0.79 21.45 2.12
N GLU A 88 0.58 21.37 3.43
CA GLU A 88 1.49 20.66 4.33
C GLU A 88 1.45 19.16 4.08
N LEU A 89 0.26 18.59 3.83
CA LEU A 89 0.10 17.18 3.46
C LEU A 89 0.85 16.83 2.15
N MET A 90 1.02 17.78 1.22
CA MET A 90 1.80 17.53 -0.01
C MET A 90 3.25 17.16 0.27
N SER A 91 3.81 17.57 1.42
CA SER A 91 5.15 17.18 1.83
C SER A 91 5.29 15.66 2.06
N TYR A 92 4.17 14.95 2.26
CA TYR A 92 4.14 13.50 2.50
C TYR A 92 3.82 12.68 1.24
N ILE A 93 3.69 13.32 0.07
CA ILE A 93 3.37 12.62 -1.18
C ILE A 93 4.36 11.52 -1.53
N LYS A 94 5.64 11.73 -1.21
CA LYS A 94 6.69 10.73 -1.40
C LYS A 94 6.41 9.48 -0.57
N GLU A 95 6.00 9.64 0.69
CA GLU A 95 5.69 8.53 1.59
C GLU A 95 4.52 7.69 1.06
N VAL A 96 3.48 8.35 0.52
CA VAL A 96 2.34 7.69 -0.13
C VAL A 96 2.81 6.87 -1.34
N HIS A 97 3.63 7.44 -2.21
CA HIS A 97 4.18 6.71 -3.36
C HIS A 97 5.09 5.55 -2.93
N ASP A 98 5.90 5.73 -1.90
CA ASP A 98 6.77 4.69 -1.34
C ASP A 98 5.95 3.52 -0.78
N MET A 99 4.88 3.80 -0.04
CA MET A 99 3.94 2.76 0.44
C MET A 99 3.22 2.05 -0.70
N SER A 100 2.85 2.77 -1.77
CA SER A 100 2.25 2.18 -2.96
C SER A 100 3.21 1.27 -3.71
N ARG A 101 4.49 1.64 -3.81
CA ARG A 101 5.54 0.76 -4.38
C ARG A 101 5.76 -0.51 -3.57
N LYS A 102 5.55 -0.44 -2.25
CA LYS A 102 5.59 -1.61 -1.37
C LYS A 102 4.30 -2.44 -1.42
N HIS A 103 3.33 -2.13 -2.28
CA HIS A 103 2.02 -2.81 -2.34
C HIS A 103 1.24 -2.76 -1.01
N ILE A 104 1.51 -1.77 -0.16
CA ILE A 104 0.78 -1.60 1.11
C ILE A 104 -0.55 -0.87 0.86
N ILE A 105 -0.49 0.23 0.10
CA ILE A 105 -1.67 1.03 -0.27
C ILE A 105 -1.81 1.20 -1.78
N ARG A 106 -3.04 1.30 -2.25
CA ARG A 106 -3.41 1.64 -3.62
C ARG A 106 -3.71 3.12 -3.74
N ILE A 107 -3.39 3.68 -4.90
CA ILE A 107 -3.78 5.03 -5.29
C ILE A 107 -4.84 4.88 -6.38
N LEU A 108 -6.08 5.16 -6.02
CA LEU A 108 -7.24 5.08 -6.91
C LEU A 108 -7.39 6.44 -7.60
N VAL A 109 -7.15 6.48 -8.91
CA VAL A 109 -7.18 7.73 -9.67
C VAL A 109 -8.55 7.93 -10.27
N ASN A 110 -9.21 9.05 -9.97
CA ASN A 110 -10.42 9.40 -10.70
C ASN A 110 -10.04 10.13 -12.00
N PRO A 111 -10.25 9.55 -13.21
CA PRO A 111 -9.87 10.23 -14.45
C PRO A 111 -10.72 11.47 -14.75
N HIS A 112 -11.87 11.61 -14.08
CA HIS A 112 -12.81 12.72 -14.29
C HIS A 112 -12.66 13.84 -13.27
N ARG A 113 -11.92 13.61 -12.18
CA ARG A 113 -11.73 14.59 -11.11
C ARG A 113 -10.26 14.57 -10.71
N ASN A 114 -9.60 15.72 -10.63
CA ASN A 114 -8.17 15.83 -10.30
C ASN A 114 -7.86 15.50 -8.82
N TYR A 115 -8.47 14.45 -8.27
CA TYR A 115 -8.17 13.92 -6.94
C TYR A 115 -7.98 12.41 -7.00
N CYS A 116 -7.26 11.90 -6.00
CA CYS A 116 -6.99 10.49 -5.80
C CYS A 116 -7.59 10.05 -4.47
N ASN A 117 -8.09 8.83 -4.43
CA ASN A 117 -8.44 8.15 -3.20
C ASN A 117 -7.39 7.10 -2.87
N TYR A 118 -7.35 6.66 -1.62
CA TYR A 118 -6.38 5.72 -1.10
C TYR A 118 -7.09 4.54 -0.46
N ASP A 119 -6.53 3.35 -0.65
CA ASP A 119 -7.07 2.11 -0.10
C ASP A 119 -5.92 1.17 0.30
N VAL A 120 -6.16 0.21 1.18
CA VAL A 120 -5.16 -0.80 1.56
C VAL A 120 -5.25 -1.97 0.57
N TYR A 121 -4.12 -2.47 0.07
CA TYR A 121 -4.13 -3.71 -0.72
C TYR A 121 -4.69 -4.87 0.11
N GLY A 122 -5.44 -5.78 -0.52
CA GLY A 122 -6.03 -6.95 0.17
C GLY A 122 -5.00 -7.75 0.98
N ASP A 123 -3.86 -8.09 0.39
CA ASP A 123 -2.79 -8.83 1.07
C ASP A 123 -2.21 -8.07 2.28
N ALA A 124 -2.14 -6.74 2.20
CA ALA A 124 -1.69 -5.90 3.32
C ALA A 124 -2.77 -5.83 4.42
N MET A 125 -4.05 -5.77 4.05
CA MET A 125 -5.16 -5.83 4.99
C MET A 125 -5.22 -7.19 5.70
N GLU A 126 -5.03 -8.29 4.98
CA GLU A 126 -4.92 -9.63 5.58
C GLU A 126 -3.76 -9.70 6.58
N ALA A 127 -2.61 -9.08 6.28
CA ALA A 127 -1.50 -9.02 7.22
C ALA A 127 -1.83 -8.19 8.48
N ILE A 128 -2.59 -7.10 8.34
CA ILE A 128 -3.11 -6.33 9.48
C ILE A 128 -4.00 -7.22 10.35
N LEU A 129 -4.98 -7.89 9.74
CA LEU A 129 -5.98 -8.70 10.44
C LEU A 129 -5.38 -9.92 11.15
N ASN A 130 -4.36 -10.53 10.55
CA ASN A 130 -3.70 -11.72 11.08
C ASN A 130 -2.51 -11.42 11.98
N ASP A 131 -2.20 -10.14 12.25
CA ASP A 131 -1.01 -9.71 12.98
C ASP A 131 0.29 -10.33 12.41
N SER A 132 0.38 -10.47 11.08
CA SER A 132 1.56 -11.05 10.41
C SER A 132 2.52 -9.98 9.93
N GLU A 133 3.77 -10.37 9.69
CA GLU A 133 4.68 -9.53 8.92
C GLU A 133 4.17 -9.42 7.48
N TYR A 134 4.32 -8.23 6.90
CA TYR A 134 3.91 -7.96 5.53
C TYR A 134 5.14 -7.85 4.62
N SER A 135 5.06 -8.52 3.48
CA SER A 135 6.00 -8.38 2.38
C SER A 135 5.24 -8.27 1.07
N ALA A 136 5.65 -7.33 0.22
CA ALA A 136 5.08 -7.17 -1.10
C ALA A 136 5.17 -8.49 -1.90
N PRO A 137 4.16 -8.80 -2.74
CA PRO A 137 4.23 -9.97 -3.61
C PRO A 137 5.45 -9.90 -4.55
N SER A 138 6.37 -10.87 -4.45
CA SER A 138 7.59 -10.92 -5.26
C SER A 138 7.30 -10.98 -6.77
N ASN A 139 7.99 -10.16 -7.56
CA ASN A 139 8.04 -10.25 -9.03
C ASN A 139 9.28 -11.02 -9.52
N ALA A 140 10.05 -11.62 -8.60
CA ALA A 140 11.29 -12.32 -8.91
C ALA A 140 11.08 -13.82 -9.12
N ASN A 141 11.77 -14.36 -10.12
CA ASN A 141 11.85 -15.80 -10.43
C ASN A 141 10.48 -16.46 -10.67
N LEU A 142 9.55 -15.73 -11.27
CA LEU A 142 8.22 -16.24 -11.59
C LEU A 142 8.28 -17.11 -12.85
N ASP A 143 7.50 -18.19 -12.87
CA ASP A 143 7.30 -18.96 -14.09
C ASP A 143 6.34 -18.26 -15.06
N THR A 144 6.18 -18.82 -16.27
CA THR A 144 5.31 -18.23 -17.30
C THR A 144 3.86 -18.09 -16.83
N GLU A 145 3.30 -19.08 -16.13
CA GLU A 145 1.90 -19.02 -15.69
C GLU A 145 1.72 -17.93 -14.62
N GLU A 146 2.64 -17.84 -13.68
CA GLU A 146 2.68 -16.82 -12.64
C GLU A 146 2.83 -15.41 -13.23
N ILE A 147 3.68 -15.24 -14.25
CA ILE A 147 3.83 -13.97 -14.97
C ILE A 147 2.50 -13.55 -15.61
N PHE A 148 1.83 -14.46 -16.33
CA PHE A 148 0.55 -14.14 -16.98
C PHE A 148 -0.56 -13.87 -15.95
N SER A 149 -0.55 -14.57 -14.82
CA SER A 149 -1.44 -14.30 -13.69
C SER A 149 -1.22 -12.89 -13.11
N ARG A 150 0.05 -12.50 -12.93
CA ARG A 150 0.41 -11.15 -12.46
C ARG A 150 0.03 -10.07 -13.47
N MET A 151 0.30 -10.29 -14.76
CA MET A 151 -0.13 -9.37 -15.84
C MET A 151 -1.64 -9.18 -15.83
N ARG A 152 -2.42 -10.25 -15.70
CA ARG A 152 -3.88 -10.18 -15.60
C ARG A 152 -4.32 -9.29 -14.45
N LYS A 153 -3.73 -9.48 -13.26
CA LYS A 153 -4.01 -8.66 -12.07
C LYS A 153 -3.69 -7.19 -12.31
N LEU A 154 -2.50 -6.87 -12.83
CA LEU A 154 -2.07 -5.50 -13.14
C LEU A 154 -2.99 -4.81 -14.16
N PHE A 155 -3.37 -5.50 -15.24
CA PHE A 155 -4.30 -4.94 -16.21
C PHE A 155 -5.69 -4.74 -15.60
N SER A 156 -6.21 -5.68 -14.80
CA SER A 156 -7.49 -5.51 -14.10
C SER A 156 -7.49 -4.28 -13.20
N GLU A 157 -6.44 -4.12 -12.39
CA GLU A 157 -6.27 -2.96 -11.50
C GLU A 157 -6.20 -1.65 -12.28
N TYR A 158 -5.52 -1.64 -13.42
CA TYR A 158 -5.50 -0.48 -14.32
C TYR A 158 -6.89 -0.16 -14.88
N TYR A 159 -7.63 -1.17 -15.35
CA TYR A 159 -9.00 -0.99 -15.88
C TYR A 159 -9.99 -0.50 -14.82
N GLU A 160 -9.78 -0.88 -13.56
CA GLU A 160 -10.58 -0.46 -12.40
C GLU A 160 -10.14 0.91 -11.84
N TYR A 161 -9.21 1.60 -12.51
CA TYR A 161 -8.60 2.86 -12.06
C TYR A 161 -7.88 2.76 -10.70
N ALA A 162 -7.51 1.55 -10.30
CA ALA A 162 -6.80 1.24 -9.07
C ALA A 162 -5.26 1.21 -9.23
N LEU A 163 -4.78 1.45 -10.46
CA LEU A 163 -3.36 1.52 -10.80
C LEU A 163 -3.12 2.64 -11.83
N PRO A 164 -2.36 3.69 -11.49
CA PRO A 164 -1.96 4.73 -12.45
C PRO A 164 -1.14 4.16 -13.61
N VAL A 165 -1.26 4.75 -14.82
CA VAL A 165 -0.57 4.25 -16.03
C VAL A 165 0.96 4.20 -15.87
N ASN A 166 1.56 5.18 -15.21
CA ASN A 166 3.00 5.18 -14.93
C ASN A 166 3.42 4.04 -14.01
N ARG A 167 2.59 3.70 -13.02
CA ARG A 167 2.82 2.55 -12.14
C ARG A 167 2.63 1.23 -12.88
N LEU A 168 1.65 1.15 -13.80
CA LEU A 168 1.50 -0.02 -14.67
C LEU A 168 2.76 -0.25 -15.53
N TYR A 169 3.36 0.81 -16.09
CA TYR A 169 4.63 0.71 -16.83
C TYR A 169 5.75 0.13 -15.96
N GLU A 170 5.93 0.68 -14.75
CA GLU A 170 6.96 0.24 -13.80
C GLU A 170 6.76 -1.23 -13.41
N GLU A 171 5.56 -1.62 -12.99
CA GLU A 171 5.27 -2.99 -12.53
C GLU A 171 5.42 -4.04 -13.64
N LEU A 172 4.96 -3.73 -14.87
CA LEU A 172 5.12 -4.63 -16.01
C LEU A 172 6.58 -4.75 -16.45
N THR A 173 7.34 -3.65 -16.39
CA THR A 173 8.78 -3.66 -16.70
C THR A 173 9.54 -4.49 -15.67
N ASP A 174 9.29 -4.27 -14.38
CA ASP A 174 9.89 -5.03 -13.29
C ASP A 174 9.55 -6.52 -13.39
N LEU A 175 8.31 -6.86 -13.76
CA LEU A 175 7.88 -8.25 -13.94
C LEU A 175 8.71 -8.97 -15.01
N VAL A 176 8.95 -8.31 -16.16
CA VAL A 176 9.76 -8.87 -17.26
C VAL A 176 11.24 -8.91 -16.91
N GLN A 177 11.75 -7.91 -16.18
CA GLN A 177 13.16 -7.82 -15.85
C GLN A 177 13.59 -8.81 -14.76
N ASN A 178 12.73 -9.04 -13.76
CA ASN A 178 13.05 -9.84 -12.57
C ASN A 178 12.75 -11.34 -12.71
N SER A 179 12.24 -11.80 -13.85
CA SER A 179 12.02 -13.22 -14.15
C SER A 179 12.81 -13.68 -15.38
N PRO A 180 14.15 -13.56 -15.40
CA PRO A 180 14.98 -13.82 -16.58
C PRO A 180 14.99 -15.28 -17.04
N ASP A 181 14.66 -16.22 -16.16
CA ASP A 181 14.65 -17.65 -16.47
C ASP A 181 13.34 -18.08 -17.16
N SER A 182 12.31 -17.23 -17.17
CA SER A 182 11.08 -17.49 -17.90
C SER A 182 11.32 -17.37 -19.41
N LEU A 183 10.90 -18.39 -20.16
CA LEU A 183 10.93 -18.38 -21.63
C LEU A 183 10.17 -17.18 -22.19
N PHE A 184 9.06 -16.80 -21.56
CA PHE A 184 8.29 -15.63 -21.98
C PHE A 184 9.11 -14.35 -21.85
N CYS A 185 9.71 -14.10 -20.68
CA CYS A 185 10.54 -12.92 -20.47
C CYS A 185 11.77 -12.88 -21.38
N GLN A 186 12.38 -14.03 -21.69
CA GLN A 186 13.45 -14.13 -22.68
C GLN A 186 12.97 -13.70 -24.07
N LYS A 187 11.81 -14.20 -24.51
CA LYS A 187 11.22 -13.80 -25.80
C LYS A 187 10.80 -12.35 -25.86
N VAL A 188 10.27 -11.78 -24.77
CA VAL A 188 9.99 -10.34 -24.69
C VAL A 188 11.29 -9.54 -24.87
N LYS A 189 12.38 -9.92 -24.22
CA LYS A 189 13.68 -9.23 -24.37
C LYS A 189 14.24 -9.32 -25.79
N GLU A 190 14.05 -10.44 -26.49
CA GLU A 190 14.45 -10.61 -27.91
C GLU A 190 13.69 -9.70 -28.87
N THR A 191 12.54 -9.13 -28.48
CA THR A 191 11.78 -8.21 -29.36
C THR A 191 12.39 -6.83 -29.48
N GLU A 192 13.38 -6.49 -28.63
CA GLU A 192 14.08 -5.19 -28.64
C GLU A 192 13.14 -3.97 -28.58
N ILE A 193 11.98 -4.10 -27.91
CA ILE A 193 11.05 -2.99 -27.72
C ILE A 193 11.65 -2.01 -26.69
N GLU A 194 12.17 -0.89 -27.17
CA GLU A 194 12.80 0.14 -26.33
C GLU A 194 11.76 1.07 -25.65
N GLU A 195 10.65 1.34 -26.32
CA GLU A 195 9.64 2.28 -25.81
C GLU A 195 8.66 1.59 -24.86
N ALA A 196 8.61 2.07 -23.61
CA ALA A 196 7.76 1.51 -22.55
C ALA A 196 6.28 1.39 -22.94
N HIS A 197 5.77 2.33 -23.73
CA HIS A 197 4.38 2.30 -24.17
C HIS A 197 4.09 1.18 -25.17
N TYR A 198 5.04 0.87 -26.08
CA TYR A 198 4.93 -0.28 -26.98
C TYR A 198 5.08 -1.59 -26.22
N LEU A 199 5.95 -1.64 -25.21
CA LEU A 199 6.11 -2.83 -24.36
C LEU A 199 4.79 -3.18 -23.68
N VAL A 200 4.09 -2.20 -23.10
CA VAL A 200 2.80 -2.46 -22.44
C VAL A 200 1.72 -2.88 -23.41
N ILE A 201 1.66 -2.29 -24.61
CA ILE A 201 0.72 -2.74 -25.65
C ILE A 201 1.02 -4.19 -26.04
N PHE A 202 2.29 -4.53 -26.24
CA PHE A 202 2.71 -5.89 -26.55
C PHE A 202 2.31 -6.87 -25.44
N LEU A 203 2.65 -6.55 -24.18
CA LEU A 203 2.30 -7.35 -23.01
C LEU A 203 0.78 -7.50 -22.85
N TYR A 204 0.01 -6.45 -23.15
CA TYR A 204 -1.44 -6.52 -23.16
C TYR A 204 -1.97 -7.49 -24.22
N LEU A 205 -1.43 -7.44 -25.44
CA LEU A 205 -1.80 -8.37 -26.52
C LEU A 205 -1.43 -9.82 -26.16
N CYS A 206 -0.25 -10.05 -25.61
CA CYS A 206 0.16 -11.36 -25.11
C CYS A 206 -0.82 -11.87 -24.05
N HIS A 207 -1.14 -11.06 -23.05
CA HIS A 207 -2.08 -11.42 -21.99
C HIS A 207 -3.48 -11.73 -22.53
N ARG A 208 -3.95 -10.97 -23.52
CA ARG A 208 -5.33 -11.06 -24.03
C ARG A 208 -5.54 -12.21 -25.01
N TYR A 209 -4.51 -12.61 -25.75
CA TYR A 209 -4.62 -13.56 -26.87
C TYR A 209 -3.65 -14.75 -26.79
N GLY A 210 -2.84 -14.84 -25.74
CA GLY A 210 -1.93 -15.96 -25.45
C GLY A 210 -2.54 -17.05 -24.59
#